data_AF-A0A444IRD2-F1
#
_entry.id   AF-A0A444IRD2-F1
#
_cell.length_a   1.000
_cell.length_b   1.000
_cell.length_c   1.000
_cell.angle_alpha   90.00
_cell.angle_beta   90.00
_cell.angle_gamma   90.00
#
_symmetry.space_group_name_H-M   'P 1'
#
loop_
_entity.id
_entity.type
_entity.pdbx_description
1 polymer ?
#
loop_
_entity_poly.entity_id
_entity_poly.type
_entity_poly.pdbx_seq_one_letter_code
_entity_poly.pdbx_strand_id
1 'polypeptide(L)'
;MAGYSALPDKWTTPLVEFGALPAHATTSGLEELIELVEQRYQEGIAEEAAEEEVVDKVVQEAASSTQETAAPEAAASEATTSNNLRGFSNELTIQDSGAVMSCDKVLQHKIVFPKLGPQYGSSLLLVWSDGNELYVPDSKNMAMEGNENDYRKYQPGGAYSGNNSDIPTMEVYAKRGTHPSSVTLYY
;
A
#
# COMPACT_ATOMS: atom_id res chain seq x y z
N MET A 1 8.76 16.86 -64.70
CA MET A 1 8.63 17.74 -63.53
C MET A 1 8.88 16.90 -62.29
N ALA A 2 10.06 17.01 -61.71
CA ALA A 2 10.45 16.26 -60.52
C ALA A 2 10.10 17.10 -59.28
N GLY A 3 9.36 16.50 -58.33
CA GLY A 3 9.08 17.10 -57.03
C GLY A 3 10.28 16.93 -56.12
N TYR A 4 10.87 18.04 -55.69
CA TYR A 4 11.98 18.06 -54.73
C TYR A 4 11.44 17.82 -53.32
N SER A 5 11.85 16.72 -52.70
CA SER A 5 11.70 16.50 -51.25
C SER A 5 12.80 17.28 -50.55
N ALA A 6 12.46 18.38 -49.88
CA ALA A 6 13.37 19.12 -49.01
C ALA A 6 13.14 18.66 -47.57
N LEU A 7 13.88 17.63 -47.14
CA LEU A 7 14.05 17.36 -45.72
C LEU A 7 15.03 18.41 -45.17
N PRO A 8 14.75 19.07 -44.03
CA PRO A 8 15.66 20.05 -43.45
C PRO A 8 16.92 19.36 -42.91
N ASP A 9 18.10 19.90 -43.27
CA ASP A 9 19.46 19.45 -42.90
C ASP A 9 19.79 19.43 -41.39
N LYS A 10 18.80 19.52 -40.50
CA LYS A 10 19.01 19.73 -39.06
C LYS A 10 18.90 18.45 -38.23
N TRP A 11 18.71 17.29 -38.84
CA TRP A 11 18.49 16.01 -38.16
C TRP A 11 19.63 15.00 -38.34
N THR A 12 20.82 15.48 -38.67
CA THR A 12 22.06 14.72 -38.59
C THR A 12 22.87 15.22 -37.40
N THR A 13 22.61 14.65 -36.22
CA THR A 13 23.60 14.68 -35.14
C THR A 13 24.76 13.75 -35.54
N PRO A 14 26.01 14.23 -35.61
CA PRO A 14 27.14 13.32 -35.77
C PRO A 14 27.23 12.44 -34.51
N LEU A 15 27.39 11.12 -34.69
CA LEU A 15 27.87 10.25 -33.62
C LEU A 15 29.27 10.74 -33.23
N VAL A 16 29.34 11.60 -32.21
CA VAL A 16 30.57 11.86 -31.49
C VAL A 16 30.89 10.59 -30.71
N GLU A 17 32.07 10.04 -30.97
CA GLU A 17 32.69 8.92 -30.27
C GLU A 17 32.43 8.97 -28.76
N PHE A 18 32.00 7.85 -28.21
CA PHE A 18 32.02 7.61 -26.77
C PHE A 18 33.48 7.68 -26.28
N GLY A 19 33.89 8.87 -25.83
CA GLY A 19 35.06 9.00 -24.97
C GLY A 19 34.86 8.13 -23.74
N ALA A 20 35.81 7.22 -23.50
CA ALA A 20 35.82 6.35 -22.33
C ALA A 20 35.69 7.19 -21.05
N LEU A 21 34.63 6.94 -20.27
CA LEU A 21 34.48 7.52 -18.94
C LEU A 21 35.55 6.92 -18.00
N PRO A 22 36.22 7.73 -17.18
CA PRO A 22 37.16 7.23 -16.17
C PRO A 22 36.42 6.38 -15.12
N ALA A 23 36.98 5.21 -14.81
CA ALA A 23 36.37 4.11 -14.03
C ALA A 23 36.17 4.37 -12.52
N HIS A 24 36.09 5.62 -12.06
CA HIS A 24 36.06 5.94 -10.63
C HIS A 24 34.96 6.95 -10.30
N ALA A 25 33.71 6.54 -10.49
CA ALA A 25 32.59 7.09 -9.73
C ALA A 25 32.30 6.12 -8.57
N THR A 26 33.12 6.18 -7.53
CA THR A 26 32.91 5.44 -6.28
C THR A 26 31.70 6.03 -5.57
N THR A 27 30.57 5.32 -5.58
CA THR A 27 29.34 5.70 -4.89
C THR A 27 29.50 5.40 -3.39
N SER A 28 30.14 6.28 -2.64
CA SER A 28 30.44 6.08 -1.21
C SER A 28 29.22 6.18 -0.27
N GLY A 29 28.00 5.97 -0.76
CA GLY A 29 26.77 6.11 0.03
C GLY A 29 25.86 4.89 0.00
N LEU A 30 26.26 3.81 -0.71
CA LEU A 30 25.45 2.59 -0.79
C LEU A 30 25.74 1.64 0.39
N GLU A 31 26.97 1.65 0.90
CA GLU A 31 27.38 0.85 2.06
C GLU A 31 26.72 1.35 3.36
N GLU A 32 26.62 2.67 3.56
CA GLU A 32 25.90 3.25 4.72
C GLU A 32 24.40 2.90 4.71
N LEU A 33 23.78 2.78 3.54
CA LEU A 33 22.37 2.37 3.43
C LEU A 33 22.18 0.88 3.72
N ILE A 34 23.16 0.04 3.37
CA ILE A 34 23.12 -1.40 3.68
C ILE A 34 23.31 -1.61 5.19
N GLU A 35 24.27 -0.93 5.83
CA GLU A 35 24.45 -1.02 7.29
C GLU A 35 23.19 -0.55 8.05
N LEU A 36 22.52 0.51 7.58
CA LEU A 36 21.33 1.02 8.25
C LEU A 36 20.12 0.08 8.10
N VAL A 37 20.03 -0.66 7.00
CA VAL A 37 19.01 -1.72 6.78
C VAL A 37 19.32 -2.95 7.62
N GLU A 38 20.59 -3.39 7.70
CA GLU A 38 20.99 -4.52 8.54
C GLU A 38 20.81 -4.23 10.02
N GLN A 39 21.11 -3.01 10.48
CA GLN A 39 20.90 -2.61 11.87
C GLN A 39 19.41 -2.64 12.25
N ARG A 40 18.53 -2.14 11.37
CA ARG A 40 17.06 -2.20 11.57
C ARG A 40 16.52 -3.63 11.57
N TYR A 41 17.14 -4.54 10.82
CA TYR A 41 16.76 -5.96 10.82
C TYR A 41 17.17 -6.66 12.13
N GLN A 42 18.37 -6.38 12.65
CA GLN A 42 18.82 -6.94 13.93
C GLN A 42 18.04 -6.40 15.13
N GLU A 43 17.69 -5.11 15.12
CA GLU A 43 16.86 -4.49 16.16
C GLU A 43 15.44 -5.10 16.18
N GLY A 44 14.87 -5.42 15.00
CA GLY A 44 13.58 -6.12 14.90
C GLY A 44 13.61 -7.59 15.36
N ILE A 45 14.75 -8.27 15.27
CA ILE A 45 14.90 -9.65 15.76
C ILE A 45 15.11 -9.69 17.29
N ALA A 46 15.75 -8.66 17.86
CA ALA A 46 15.98 -8.59 19.31
C ALA A 46 14.69 -8.34 20.11
N GLU A 47 13.68 -7.70 19.52
CA GLU A 47 12.37 -7.46 20.16
C GLU A 47 11.51 -8.75 20.20
N GLU A 48 11.60 -9.63 19.20
CA GLU A 48 10.95 -10.96 19.23
C GLU A 48 11.54 -11.90 20.30
N ALA A 49 12.85 -11.83 20.55
CA ALA A 49 13.51 -12.71 21.52
C ALA A 49 13.17 -12.38 22.99
N ALA A 50 12.70 -11.17 23.29
CA ALA A 50 12.35 -10.75 24.64
C ALA A 50 10.90 -11.11 25.03
N GLU A 51 10.03 -11.37 24.06
CA GLU A 51 8.63 -11.75 24.33
C GLU A 51 8.43 -13.27 24.50
N GLU A 52 9.37 -14.11 24.06
CA GLU A 52 9.30 -15.58 24.26
C GLU A 52 9.53 -16.03 25.72
N GLU A 53 10.21 -15.27 26.58
CA GLU A 53 10.50 -15.73 27.96
C GLU A 53 9.32 -15.56 28.95
N VAL A 54 8.25 -14.84 28.58
CA VAL A 54 7.09 -14.61 29.46
C VAL A 54 5.98 -15.64 29.24
N VAL A 55 6.00 -16.36 28.11
CA VAL A 55 4.95 -17.32 27.73
C VAL A 55 5.10 -18.68 28.44
N ASP A 56 6.30 -19.03 28.92
CA ASP A 56 6.60 -20.37 29.46
C ASP A 56 6.10 -20.61 30.91
N LYS A 57 5.55 -19.59 31.58
CA LYS A 57 4.99 -19.74 32.95
C LYS A 57 3.48 -19.88 33.03
N VAL A 58 2.73 -19.62 31.97
CA VAL A 58 1.25 -19.68 31.99
C VAL A 58 0.69 -20.99 31.41
N VAL A 59 1.53 -21.80 30.75
CA VAL A 59 1.09 -23.00 30.01
C VAL A 59 1.07 -24.30 30.83
N GLN A 60 1.60 -24.36 32.07
CA GLN A 60 1.67 -25.62 32.84
C GLN A 60 0.41 -26.05 33.61
N GLU A 61 -0.67 -25.25 33.69
CA GLU A 61 -1.88 -25.65 34.45
C GLU A 61 -3.12 -26.01 33.61
N ALA A 62 -3.10 -25.87 32.28
CA ALA A 62 -4.27 -26.14 31.44
C ALA A 62 -4.25 -27.51 30.72
N ALA A 63 -3.21 -28.33 30.90
CA ALA A 63 -3.05 -29.60 30.21
C ALA A 63 -3.63 -30.78 31.00
N SER A 64 -4.96 -30.81 31.18
CA SER A 64 -5.67 -32.08 31.37
C SER A 64 -7.14 -31.90 31.00
N SER A 65 -7.48 -32.04 29.72
CA SER A 65 -8.56 -32.93 29.29
C SER A 65 -8.75 -32.92 27.78
N THR A 66 -8.87 -34.13 27.23
CA THR A 66 -9.67 -34.51 26.04
C THR A 66 -9.03 -34.38 24.64
N GLN A 67 -8.45 -35.53 24.21
CA GLN A 67 -8.67 -36.28 22.95
C GLN A 67 -9.22 -35.53 21.71
N GLU A 68 -8.47 -35.46 20.61
CA GLU A 68 -8.33 -36.45 19.52
C GLU A 68 -9.39 -36.26 18.41
N THR A 69 -8.98 -35.77 17.22
CA THR A 69 -9.08 -36.43 15.90
C THR A 69 -8.66 -35.47 14.77
N ALA A 70 -8.03 -36.04 13.74
CA ALA A 70 -7.22 -35.48 12.66
C ALA A 70 -7.84 -34.47 11.66
N ALA A 71 -7.05 -33.42 11.37
CA ALA A 71 -6.47 -32.99 10.07
C ALA A 71 -7.39 -32.65 8.85
N PRO A 72 -6.91 -31.80 7.90
CA PRO A 72 -7.02 -30.35 7.99
C PRO A 72 -7.71 -29.77 6.74
N GLU A 73 -8.67 -28.86 6.93
CA GLU A 73 -9.27 -28.08 5.85
C GLU A 73 -8.72 -26.64 5.90
N ALA A 74 -8.32 -26.17 4.71
CA ALA A 74 -7.82 -24.86 4.33
C ALA A 74 -7.89 -23.73 5.38
N ALA A 75 -6.71 -23.27 5.79
CA ALA A 75 -6.51 -22.11 6.65
C ALA A 75 -7.07 -20.83 5.99
N ALA A 76 -8.26 -20.42 6.43
CA ALA A 76 -8.71 -19.05 6.36
C ALA A 76 -8.12 -18.30 7.56
N SER A 77 -7.29 -17.29 7.27
CA SER A 77 -6.75 -16.33 8.24
C SER A 77 -7.89 -15.55 8.89
N GLU A 78 -8.25 -15.89 10.12
CA GLU A 78 -9.25 -15.18 10.92
C GLU A 78 -8.66 -13.85 11.43
N ALA A 79 -9.09 -12.75 10.81
CA ALA A 79 -8.88 -11.41 11.36
C ALA A 79 -9.76 -11.23 12.61
N THR A 80 -9.13 -10.96 13.75
CA THR A 80 -9.80 -10.70 15.03
C THR A 80 -10.48 -9.33 14.99
N THR A 81 -11.82 -9.29 14.92
CA THR A 81 -12.61 -8.04 14.96
C THR A 81 -13.36 -7.88 16.28
N SER A 82 -13.07 -6.80 16.99
CA SER A 82 -13.99 -6.21 17.98
C SER A 82 -15.08 -5.40 17.24
N ASN A 83 -16.32 -5.90 17.23
CA ASN A 83 -17.43 -5.36 16.42
C ASN A 83 -17.92 -3.97 16.88
N ASN A 84 -17.34 -2.90 16.35
CA ASN A 84 -17.98 -1.58 16.21
C ASN A 84 -18.10 -1.25 14.73
N LEU A 85 -19.21 -1.68 14.11
CA LEU A 85 -19.44 -1.58 12.67
C LEU A 85 -19.86 -0.18 12.20
N ARG A 86 -19.93 0.83 13.09
CA ARG A 86 -20.16 2.24 12.75
C ARG A 86 -21.38 2.51 11.83
N GLY A 87 -22.41 1.66 11.91
CA GLY A 87 -23.63 1.76 11.09
C GLY A 87 -23.58 1.04 9.73
N PHE A 88 -22.49 0.33 9.43
CA PHE A 88 -22.34 -0.54 8.26
C PHE A 88 -22.60 -2.01 8.59
N SER A 89 -22.70 -2.85 7.56
CA SER A 89 -23.01 -4.28 7.74
C SER A 89 -21.77 -5.15 7.87
N ASN A 90 -20.66 -4.74 7.25
CA ASN A 90 -19.42 -5.49 7.19
C ASN A 90 -18.21 -4.58 7.40
N GLU A 91 -17.08 -5.20 7.71
CA GLU A 91 -15.78 -4.55 7.68
C GLU A 91 -14.72 -5.43 7.01
N LEU A 92 -13.69 -4.80 6.45
CA LEU A 92 -12.52 -5.45 5.88
C LEU A 92 -11.28 -4.60 6.17
N THR A 93 -10.30 -5.18 6.86
CA THR A 93 -9.02 -4.52 7.11
C THR A 93 -7.95 -5.04 6.16
N ILE A 94 -7.27 -4.13 5.48
CA ILE A 94 -6.12 -4.41 4.60
C ILE A 94 -4.88 -3.77 5.23
N GLN A 95 -3.82 -4.56 5.36
CA GLN A 95 -2.51 -4.06 5.79
C GLN A 95 -1.85 -3.29 4.65
N ASP A 96 -1.17 -2.20 5.00
CA ASP A 96 -0.40 -1.44 4.03
C ASP A 96 0.80 -2.25 3.56
N SER A 97 0.96 -2.37 2.24
CA SER A 97 2.10 -3.03 1.62
C SER A 97 3.32 -2.10 1.49
N GLY A 98 3.20 -0.84 1.96
CA GLY A 98 4.23 0.19 1.86
C GLY A 98 4.33 0.82 0.48
N ALA A 99 3.31 0.64 -0.36
CA ALA A 99 3.28 1.22 -1.69
C ALA A 99 3.08 2.74 -1.59
N VAL A 100 4.08 3.52 -2.01
CA VAL A 100 4.00 4.98 -2.05
C VAL A 100 3.80 5.45 -3.48
N MET A 101 2.80 6.32 -3.70
CA MET A 101 2.51 6.94 -5.00
C MET A 101 2.65 8.45 -4.92
N SER A 102 3.16 9.06 -6.00
CA SER A 102 3.15 10.51 -6.16
C SER A 102 1.82 10.95 -6.76
N CYS A 103 0.93 11.51 -5.95
CA CYS A 103 -0.26 12.23 -6.42
C CYS A 103 0.04 13.73 -6.38
N ASP A 104 -0.04 14.42 -7.53
CA ASP A 104 0.19 15.88 -7.63
C ASP A 104 1.52 16.35 -7.01
N LYS A 105 2.59 15.57 -7.22
CA LYS A 105 3.95 15.77 -6.67
C LYS A 105 4.07 15.57 -5.16
N VAL A 106 3.06 14.95 -4.54
CA VAL A 106 3.04 14.59 -3.12
C VAL A 106 3.12 13.07 -2.98
N LEU A 107 4.11 12.60 -2.22
CA LEU A 107 4.23 11.19 -1.86
C LEU A 107 3.17 10.81 -0.82
N GLN A 108 2.36 9.79 -1.13
CA GLN A 108 1.28 9.28 -0.28
C GLN A 108 1.29 7.76 -0.27
N HIS A 109 0.94 7.18 0.87
CA HIS A 109 0.71 5.75 0.97
C HIS A 109 -0.57 5.36 0.23
N LYS A 110 -0.45 4.33 -0.59
CA LYS A 110 -1.48 3.81 -1.48
C LYS A 110 -1.78 2.38 -1.05
N ILE A 111 -3.04 2.13 -0.71
CA ILE A 111 -3.52 0.80 -0.34
C ILE A 111 -4.51 0.35 -1.41
N VAL A 112 -4.35 -0.89 -1.88
CA VAL A 112 -5.13 -1.47 -2.96
C VAL A 112 -6.02 -2.58 -2.42
N PHE A 113 -7.29 -2.53 -2.75
CA PHE A 113 -8.28 -3.52 -2.35
C PHE A 113 -8.50 -4.56 -3.47
N PRO A 114 -8.95 -5.78 -3.12
CA PRO A 114 -9.12 -6.86 -4.10
C PRO A 114 -10.34 -6.70 -5.00
N LYS A 115 -11.30 -5.83 -4.65
CA LYS A 115 -12.54 -5.61 -5.40
C LYS A 115 -12.65 -4.16 -5.87
N LEU A 116 -13.54 -3.92 -6.82
CA LEU A 116 -13.96 -2.58 -7.20
C LEU A 116 -14.79 -1.95 -6.08
N GLY A 117 -14.77 -0.63 -6.01
CA GLY A 117 -15.53 0.14 -5.03
C GLY A 117 -17.01 -0.24 -4.93
N PRO A 118 -17.76 -0.23 -6.05
CA PRO A 118 -19.17 -0.60 -6.08
C PRO A 118 -19.49 -2.04 -5.71
N GLN A 119 -18.49 -2.93 -5.62
CA GLN A 119 -18.69 -4.31 -5.20
C GLN A 119 -18.73 -4.47 -3.68
N TYR A 120 -18.33 -3.46 -2.92
CA TYR A 120 -18.44 -3.44 -1.46
C TYR A 120 -19.80 -2.91 -1.01
N GLY A 121 -20.34 -1.88 -1.68
CA GLY A 121 -21.64 -1.32 -1.31
C GLY A 121 -21.90 -0.02 -2.06
N SER A 122 -23.04 0.63 -1.81
CA SER A 122 -23.34 1.94 -2.39
C SER A 122 -22.54 3.07 -1.73
N SER A 123 -22.25 2.93 -0.43
CA SER A 123 -21.51 3.90 0.37
C SER A 123 -20.50 3.17 1.22
N LEU A 124 -19.37 3.80 1.50
CA LEU A 124 -18.25 3.21 2.22
C LEU A 124 -17.73 4.18 3.28
N LEU A 125 -17.12 3.66 4.34
CA LEU A 125 -16.28 4.43 5.25
C LEU A 125 -14.90 3.80 5.34
N LEU A 126 -13.88 4.60 5.06
CA LEU A 126 -12.48 4.20 5.20
C LEU A 126 -11.93 4.78 6.48
N VAL A 127 -11.30 3.93 7.31
CA VAL A 127 -10.65 4.33 8.55
C VAL A 127 -9.22 3.83 8.51
N TRP A 128 -8.27 4.76 8.52
CA TRP A 128 -6.85 4.44 8.61
C TRP A 128 -6.49 4.16 10.07
N SER A 129 -5.47 3.30 10.28
CA SER A 129 -4.89 3.00 11.61
C SER A 129 -4.39 4.23 12.39
N ASP A 130 -4.09 5.34 11.71
CA ASP A 130 -3.73 6.62 12.33
C ASP A 130 -4.93 7.44 12.81
N GLY A 131 -6.16 6.90 12.67
CA GLY A 131 -7.41 7.51 13.10
C GLY A 131 -8.04 8.46 12.10
N ASN A 132 -7.42 8.69 10.92
CA ASN A 132 -8.05 9.47 9.87
C ASN A 132 -9.19 8.67 9.22
N GLU A 133 -10.24 9.35 8.76
CA GLU A 133 -11.44 8.72 8.19
C GLU A 133 -11.97 9.43 6.94
N LEU A 134 -12.32 8.68 5.90
CA LEU A 134 -12.91 9.22 4.67
C LEU A 134 -14.24 8.53 4.40
N TYR A 135 -15.32 9.32 4.45
CA TYR A 135 -16.64 8.86 4.06
C TYR A 135 -16.85 8.99 2.55
N VAL A 136 -17.32 7.91 1.93
CA VAL A 136 -17.60 7.83 0.50
C VAL A 136 -19.11 7.63 0.32
N PRO A 137 -19.87 8.69 0.01
CA PRO A 137 -21.33 8.59 -0.10
C PRO A 137 -21.79 7.80 -1.33
N ASP A 138 -20.97 7.76 -2.38
CA ASP A 138 -21.23 6.99 -3.60
C ASP A 138 -19.94 6.29 -4.05
N SER A 139 -19.91 4.97 -3.90
CA SER A 139 -18.76 4.13 -4.23
C SER A 139 -18.47 4.06 -5.73
N LYS A 140 -19.35 4.55 -6.61
CA LYS A 140 -19.07 4.63 -8.06
C LYS A 140 -18.25 5.85 -8.44
N ASN A 141 -18.16 6.83 -7.55
CA ASN A 141 -17.50 8.09 -7.80
C ASN A 141 -16.26 8.24 -6.93
N MET A 142 -15.22 8.87 -7.47
CA MET A 142 -14.06 9.26 -6.69
C MET A 142 -14.49 10.18 -5.54
N ALA A 143 -13.91 9.96 -4.36
CA ALA A 143 -14.07 10.84 -3.20
C ALA A 143 -12.69 11.30 -2.74
N MET A 144 -12.60 12.55 -2.30
CA MET A 144 -11.35 13.13 -1.83
C MET A 144 -11.67 14.14 -0.72
N GLU A 145 -10.81 14.22 0.28
CA GLU A 145 -10.85 15.28 1.27
C GLU A 145 -10.47 16.63 0.61
N GLY A 146 -11.25 17.68 0.88
CA GLY A 146 -11.13 18.95 0.14
C GLY A 146 -10.04 19.89 0.65
N ASN A 147 -9.32 19.51 1.71
CA ASN A 147 -8.33 20.37 2.35
C ASN A 147 -6.97 20.24 1.64
N GLU A 148 -6.33 21.35 1.31
CA GLU A 148 -5.02 21.38 0.63
C GLU A 148 -3.89 20.68 1.39
N ASN A 149 -4.06 20.42 2.69
CA ASN A 149 -3.12 19.66 3.50
C ASN A 149 -3.56 18.20 3.73
N ASP A 150 -4.73 17.82 3.23
CA ASP A 150 -5.33 16.51 3.39
C ASP A 150 -5.84 16.00 2.04
N TYR A 151 -4.98 15.26 1.36
CA TYR A 151 -5.25 14.69 0.05
C TYR A 151 -5.74 13.24 0.13
N ARG A 152 -6.35 12.85 1.26
CA ARG A 152 -6.95 11.52 1.36
C ARG A 152 -7.92 11.30 0.23
N LYS A 153 -7.77 10.19 -0.46
CA LYS A 153 -8.47 9.93 -1.72
C LYS A 153 -8.94 8.50 -1.79
N TYR A 154 -10.11 8.33 -2.38
CA TYR A 154 -10.70 7.07 -2.77
C TYR A 154 -10.84 7.04 -4.29
N GLN A 155 -10.40 5.94 -4.90
CA GLN A 155 -10.59 5.65 -6.32
C GLN A 155 -11.32 4.31 -6.47
N PRO A 156 -12.46 4.26 -7.18
CA PRO A 156 -13.29 3.05 -7.24
C PRO A 156 -12.73 1.93 -8.14
N GLY A 157 -11.82 2.27 -9.07
CA GLY A 157 -11.21 1.34 -10.01
C GLY A 157 -12.09 0.95 -11.22
N GLY A 158 -11.49 0.26 -12.18
CA GLY A 158 -12.11 -0.29 -13.38
C GLY A 158 -12.82 0.75 -14.23
N ALA A 159 -14.04 0.45 -14.68
CA ALA A 159 -14.86 1.39 -15.44
C ALA A 159 -15.35 2.61 -14.64
N TYR A 160 -15.19 2.59 -13.31
CA TYR A 160 -15.66 3.64 -12.41
C TYR A 160 -14.58 4.69 -12.10
N SER A 161 -13.32 4.43 -12.43
CA SER A 161 -12.19 5.33 -12.15
C SER A 161 -12.16 6.60 -13.04
N GLY A 162 -13.20 6.80 -13.85
CA GLY A 162 -13.33 7.95 -14.75
C GLY A 162 -12.29 7.92 -15.86
N ASN A 163 -11.31 8.83 -15.80
CA ASN A 163 -10.30 9.00 -16.83
C ASN A 163 -9.12 8.01 -16.74
N ASN A 164 -9.13 7.10 -15.77
CA ASN A 164 -8.01 6.19 -15.52
C ASN A 164 -8.47 4.72 -15.42
N SER A 165 -8.97 4.18 -16.54
CA SER A 165 -9.46 2.79 -16.63
C SER A 165 -8.40 1.73 -16.34
N ASP A 166 -7.12 2.11 -16.32
CA ASP A 166 -5.99 1.20 -16.07
C ASP A 166 -5.88 0.79 -14.60
N ILE A 167 -6.59 1.47 -13.70
CA ILE A 167 -6.69 1.07 -12.30
C ILE A 167 -7.60 -0.16 -12.23
N PRO A 168 -7.10 -1.37 -11.93
CA PRO A 168 -7.90 -2.59 -12.04
C PRO A 168 -8.88 -2.78 -10.88
N THR A 169 -8.57 -2.25 -9.71
CA THR A 169 -9.35 -2.41 -8.47
C THR A 169 -9.40 -1.12 -7.66
N MET A 170 -10.13 -1.11 -6.55
CA MET A 170 -10.25 0.05 -5.68
C MET A 170 -8.91 0.42 -5.04
N GLU A 171 -8.59 1.71 -5.01
CA GLU A 171 -7.38 2.25 -4.40
C GLU A 171 -7.73 3.36 -3.43
N VAL A 172 -7.01 3.43 -2.32
CA VAL A 172 -7.17 4.48 -1.32
C VAL A 172 -5.82 5.08 -0.97
N TYR A 173 -5.82 6.37 -0.69
CA TYR A 173 -4.61 7.16 -0.45
C TYR A 173 -4.70 7.80 0.93
N ALA A 174 -3.66 7.61 1.73
CA ALA A 174 -3.58 8.16 3.08
C ALA A 174 -3.33 9.67 3.08
N LYS A 175 -3.45 10.28 4.26
CA LYS A 175 -3.16 11.70 4.44
C LYS A 175 -1.69 11.99 4.16
N ARG A 176 -1.41 13.18 3.63
CA ARG A 176 -0.05 13.61 3.36
C ARG A 176 0.79 13.61 4.65
N GLY A 177 1.95 12.96 4.58
CA GLY A 177 2.90 12.91 5.69
C GLY A 177 2.52 11.95 6.82
N THR A 178 1.46 11.15 6.65
CA THR A 178 1.16 10.04 7.57
C THR A 178 1.56 8.70 6.97
N HIS A 179 1.78 7.72 7.84
CA HIS A 179 2.25 6.38 7.48
C HIS A 179 1.40 5.33 8.21
N PRO A 180 0.10 5.22 7.88
CA PRO A 180 -0.78 4.24 8.50
C PRO A 180 -0.34 2.82 8.11
N SER A 181 -0.34 1.90 9.07
CA SER A 181 0.01 0.49 8.83
C SER A 181 -1.13 -0.32 8.21
N SER A 182 -2.37 0.17 8.31
CA SER A 182 -3.56 -0.50 7.77
C SER A 182 -4.71 0.48 7.49
N VAL A 183 -5.68 0.01 6.70
CA VAL A 183 -6.98 0.63 6.47
C VAL A 183 -8.10 -0.38 6.68
N THR A 184 -9.09 0.01 7.49
CA THR A 184 -10.36 -0.69 7.64
C THR A 184 -11.42 -0.04 6.78
N LEU A 185 -12.06 -0.83 5.93
CA LEU A 185 -13.20 -0.48 5.11
C LEU A 185 -14.48 -0.98 5.76
N TYR A 186 -15.43 -0.09 6.02
CA TYR A 186 -16.80 -0.42 6.46
C TYR A 186 -17.78 -0.28 5.29
N TYR A 187 -18.64 -1.28 5.07
CA TYR A 187 -19.56 -1.36 3.92
C TYR A 187 -20.86 -2.15 4.16
#